data_AF-A0A349K8Y5-F1
#
_entry.id   AF-A0A349K8Y5-F1
#
_cell.length_a   1.000
_cell.length_b   1.000
_cell.length_c   1.000
_cell.angle_alpha   90.00
_cell.angle_beta   90.00
_cell.angle_gamma   90.00
#
_symmetry.space_group_name_H-M   'P 1'
#
loop_
_entity.id
_entity.type
_entity.pdbx_description
1 polymer ?
#
loop_
_entity_poly.entity_id
_entity_poly.type
_entity_poly.pdbx_seq_one_letter_code
_entity_poly.pdbx_strand_id
1 'polypeptide(L)'
;MMLRYLPEDQRPQLKEGEKARPALAEHSRKTLGELYGVDLSQHSDTDVLDQVEYTLFPNFTFWPTLFAPLLYRFRPHGHNVDESIMEVYMLYPIPEDGRDYETCEEVRLAPEETWSSRPELANYGPILDEDTP
;
A
#
# COMPACT_ATOMS: atom_id res chain seq x y z
N MET A 1 5.85 0.70 -13.55
CA MET A 1 4.50 1.26 -13.78
C MET A 1 3.50 0.12 -13.76
N MET A 2 2.56 0.15 -12.81
CA MET A 2 1.63 -0.93 -12.41
C MET A 2 0.87 -1.59 -13.58
N LEU A 3 0.59 -0.83 -14.64
CA LEU A 3 -0.11 -1.29 -15.86
C LEU A 3 0.62 -2.39 -16.64
N ARG A 4 1.95 -2.53 -16.49
CA ARG A 4 2.71 -3.60 -17.18
C ARG A 4 2.32 -4.99 -16.70
N TYR A 5 1.82 -5.11 -15.48
CA TYR A 5 1.40 -6.39 -14.89
C TYR A 5 -0.04 -6.77 -15.25
N LEU A 6 -0.83 -5.85 -15.82
CA LEU A 6 -2.15 -6.16 -16.37
C LEU A 6 -2.02 -6.79 -17.76
N PRO A 7 -2.80 -7.85 -18.05
CA PRO A 7 -3.04 -8.32 -19.42
C PRO A 7 -3.44 -7.17 -20.34
N GLU A 8 -3.01 -7.21 -21.61
CA GLU A 8 -3.21 -6.09 -22.55
C GLU A 8 -4.68 -5.70 -22.73
N ASP A 9 -5.56 -6.69 -22.71
CA ASP A 9 -7.02 -6.54 -22.81
C ASP A 9 -7.64 -5.90 -21.55
N GLN A 10 -6.93 -5.91 -20.42
CA GLN A 10 -7.35 -5.29 -19.16
C GLN A 10 -6.72 -3.92 -18.93
N ARG A 11 -5.78 -3.49 -19.80
CA ARG A 11 -5.19 -2.16 -19.69
C ARG A 11 -6.21 -1.10 -20.12
N PRO A 12 -6.41 -0.04 -19.33
CA PRO A 12 -7.29 1.06 -19.72
C PRO A 12 -6.83 1.67 -21.04
N GLN A 13 -7.75 1.71 -22.01
CA GLN A 13 -7.53 2.31 -23.31
C GLN A 13 -7.97 3.78 -23.27
N LEU A 14 -7.10 4.66 -23.76
CA LEU A 14 -7.43 6.07 -23.86
C LEU A 14 -8.33 6.32 -25.05
N LYS A 15 -9.37 7.13 -24.85
CA LYS A 15 -10.16 7.64 -25.97
C LYS A 15 -9.35 8.68 -26.73
N GLU A 16 -9.69 8.90 -27.99
CA GLU A 16 -9.06 9.94 -28.79
C GLU A 16 -9.24 11.32 -28.12
N GLY A 17 -8.13 12.04 -27.92
CA GLY A 17 -8.10 13.34 -27.23
C GLY A 17 -8.04 13.28 -25.70
N GLU A 18 -8.10 12.10 -25.09
CA GLU A 18 -8.01 11.94 -23.64
C GLU A 18 -6.56 11.97 -23.13
N LYS A 19 -6.35 12.50 -21.93
CA LYS A 19 -5.03 12.49 -21.27
C LYS A 19 -4.89 11.23 -20.40
N ALA A 20 -3.70 10.64 -20.42
CA ALA A 20 -3.41 9.40 -19.71
C ALA A 20 -3.70 9.45 -18.20
N ARG A 21 -3.27 10.51 -17.52
CA ARG A 21 -3.38 10.61 -16.05
C ARG A 21 -4.84 10.68 -15.56
N PRO A 22 -5.71 11.60 -16.04
CA PRO A 22 -7.12 11.61 -15.64
C PRO A 22 -7.85 10.29 -15.95
N ALA A 23 -7.56 9.67 -17.10
CA ALA A 23 -8.15 8.38 -17.45
C ALA A 23 -7.75 7.27 -16.47
N LEU A 24 -6.47 7.25 -16.06
CA LEU A 24 -5.97 6.31 -15.04
C LEU A 24 -6.55 6.60 -13.66
N ALA A 25 -6.69 7.88 -13.28
CA ALA A 25 -7.29 8.25 -12.00
C ALA A 25 -8.74 7.78 -11.92
N GLU A 26 -9.51 7.98 -12.99
CA GLU A 26 -10.89 7.54 -13.07
C GLU A 26 -11.02 6.02 -13.01
N HIS A 27 -10.16 5.31 -13.76
CA HIS A 27 -10.07 3.85 -13.65
C HIS A 27 -9.71 3.41 -12.22
N SER A 28 -8.77 4.09 -11.58
CA SER A 28 -8.31 3.76 -10.21
C SER A 28 -9.41 3.99 -9.17
N ARG A 29 -10.14 5.13 -9.21
CA ARG A 29 -11.30 5.37 -8.34
C ARG A 29 -12.33 4.26 -8.42
N LYS A 30 -12.66 3.84 -9.64
CA LYS A 30 -13.63 2.77 -9.87
C LYS A 30 -13.11 1.45 -9.30
N THR A 31 -11.93 1.02 -9.73
CA THR A 31 -11.38 -0.30 -9.36
C THR A 31 -11.08 -0.40 -7.86
N LEU A 32 -10.48 0.63 -7.25
CA LEU A 32 -10.20 0.65 -5.82
C LEU A 32 -11.48 0.84 -4.99
N GLY A 33 -12.44 1.65 -5.45
CA GLY A 33 -13.73 1.82 -4.80
C GLY A 33 -14.52 0.52 -4.77
N GLU A 34 -14.56 -0.22 -5.88
CA GLU A 34 -15.14 -1.56 -5.95
C GLU A 34 -14.39 -2.57 -5.06
N LEU A 35 -13.04 -2.55 -5.07
CA LEU A 35 -12.21 -3.45 -4.28
C LEU A 35 -12.41 -3.26 -2.77
N TYR A 36 -12.42 -2.02 -2.29
CA TYR A 36 -12.52 -1.70 -0.87
C TYR A 36 -13.96 -1.52 -0.39
N GLY A 37 -14.92 -1.35 -1.30
CA GLY A 37 -16.31 -1.07 -0.95
C GLY A 37 -16.50 0.32 -0.36
N VAL A 38 -15.89 1.33 -0.98
CA VAL A 38 -15.92 2.74 -0.53
C VAL A 38 -16.15 3.68 -1.71
N ASP A 39 -16.80 4.83 -1.48
CA ASP A 39 -16.94 5.86 -2.53
C ASP A 39 -15.66 6.73 -2.66
N LEU A 40 -14.96 6.57 -3.78
CA LEU A 40 -13.79 7.38 -4.13
C LEU A 40 -14.11 8.55 -5.08
N SER A 41 -15.39 8.81 -5.41
CA SER A 41 -15.79 9.81 -6.40
C SER A 41 -15.29 11.23 -6.11
N GLN A 42 -15.15 11.57 -4.83
CA GLN A 42 -14.67 12.88 -4.37
C GLN A 42 -13.16 12.92 -4.10
N HIS A 43 -12.44 11.80 -4.26
CA HIS A 43 -11.00 11.74 -4.02
C HIS A 43 -10.22 12.33 -5.20
N SER A 44 -9.12 13.02 -4.89
CA SER A 44 -8.27 13.66 -5.88
C SER A 44 -7.53 12.61 -6.74
N ASP A 45 -7.07 13.00 -7.93
CA ASP A 45 -6.21 12.13 -8.75
C ASP A 45 -4.96 11.66 -7.98
N THR A 46 -4.46 12.49 -7.05
CA THR A 46 -3.29 12.18 -6.23
C THR A 46 -3.58 11.06 -5.24
N ASP A 47 -4.73 11.08 -4.57
CA ASP A 47 -5.09 10.05 -3.57
C ASP A 47 -5.15 8.63 -4.17
N VAL A 48 -5.54 8.54 -5.45
CA VAL A 48 -5.76 7.26 -6.15
C VAL A 48 -4.61 6.84 -7.07
N LEU A 49 -3.60 7.68 -7.32
CA LEU A 49 -2.49 7.39 -8.23
C LEU A 49 -1.09 7.61 -7.66
N ASP A 50 -0.90 8.61 -6.82
CA ASP A 50 0.44 9.04 -6.43
C ASP A 50 0.84 8.41 -5.11
N GLN A 51 2.09 7.95 -5.04
CA GLN A 51 2.70 7.55 -3.78
C GLN A 51 3.28 8.79 -3.10
N VAL A 52 2.61 9.25 -2.05
CA VAL A 52 3.05 10.39 -1.24
C VAL A 52 3.57 9.86 0.08
N GLU A 53 4.82 10.18 0.41
CA GLU A 53 5.46 9.74 1.65
C GLU A 53 5.38 10.85 2.70
N TYR A 54 4.92 10.49 3.89
CA TYR A 54 5.02 11.33 5.07
C TYR A 54 5.87 10.64 6.12
N THR A 55 6.89 11.35 6.61
CA THR A 55 7.68 10.91 7.77
C THR A 55 7.38 11.83 8.95
N LEU A 56 6.87 11.23 10.02
CA LEU A 56 6.66 11.85 11.32
C LEU A 56 7.77 11.41 12.26
N PHE A 57 8.65 12.36 12.59
CA PHE A 57 9.70 12.16 13.58
C PHE A 57 9.06 11.78 14.95
N PRO A 58 9.61 10.80 15.68
CA PRO A 58 10.93 10.20 15.48
C PRO A 58 11.00 8.94 14.62
N ASN A 59 9.88 8.31 14.28
CA ASN A 59 9.95 6.88 13.98
C ASN A 59 8.80 6.31 13.14
N PHE A 60 8.05 7.15 12.44
CA PHE A 60 6.82 6.75 11.78
C PHE A 60 6.79 7.28 10.34
N THR A 61 6.69 6.39 9.36
CA THR A 61 6.63 6.73 7.94
C THR A 61 5.41 6.07 7.33
N PHE A 62 4.60 6.82 6.58
CA PHE A 62 3.36 6.28 6.01
C PHE A 62 3.09 6.85 4.63
N TRP A 63 2.48 6.01 3.80
CA TRP A 63 1.99 6.32 2.47
C TRP A 63 0.46 6.16 2.48
N PRO A 64 -0.33 7.25 2.52
CA PRO A 64 -1.79 7.18 2.56
C PRO A 64 -2.42 6.83 1.20
N THR A 65 -1.61 6.37 0.25
CA THR A 65 -2.02 6.06 -1.12
C THR A 65 -2.87 4.80 -1.18
N LEU A 66 -4.04 4.89 -1.81
CA LEU A 66 -5.05 3.83 -1.73
C LEU A 66 -4.66 2.52 -2.44
N PHE A 67 -3.81 2.55 -3.47
CA PHE A 67 -3.37 1.31 -4.14
C PHE A 67 -2.27 0.57 -3.35
N ALA A 68 -1.63 1.23 -2.38
CA ALA A 68 -0.51 0.72 -1.60
C ALA A 68 -0.41 1.39 -0.22
N PRO A 69 -1.41 1.21 0.68
CA PRO A 69 -1.48 1.96 1.92
C PRO A 69 -0.55 1.37 2.98
N LEU A 70 0.73 1.72 2.87
CA LEU A 70 1.83 1.17 3.65
C LEU A 70 2.21 2.09 4.80
N LEU A 71 2.64 1.49 5.91
CA LEU A 71 3.16 2.21 7.07
C LEU A 71 4.32 1.45 7.68
N TYR A 72 5.40 2.18 7.96
CA TYR A 72 6.54 1.72 8.73
C TYR A 72 6.59 2.40 10.09
N ARG A 73 6.88 1.62 11.12
CA ARG A 73 7.20 2.12 12.45
C ARG A 73 8.46 1.46 12.98
N PHE A 74 9.45 2.26 13.36
CA PHE A 74 10.66 1.78 13.99
C PHE A 74 10.56 2.00 15.51
N ARG A 75 10.84 1.00 16.33
CA ARG A 75 10.81 1.19 17.80
C ARG A 75 12.01 0.54 18.47
N PRO A 76 12.46 1.05 19.63
CA PRO A 76 13.53 0.40 20.38
C PRO A 76 13.17 -1.05 20.72
N HIS A 77 14.16 -1.94 20.68
CA HIS A 77 14.01 -3.28 21.23
C HIS A 77 14.34 -3.28 22.74
N GLY A 78 13.39 -2.76 23.53
CA GLY A 78 13.57 -2.58 24.97
C GLY A 78 14.69 -1.58 25.27
N HIS A 79 15.75 -2.03 25.95
CA HIS A 79 16.94 -1.24 26.27
C HIS A 79 18.17 -1.62 25.42
N ASN A 80 18.02 -2.53 24.45
CA ASN A 80 19.10 -2.86 23.54
C ASN A 80 19.36 -1.68 22.60
N VAL A 81 20.58 -1.14 22.63
CA VAL A 81 20.98 0.01 21.80
C VAL A 81 21.40 -0.40 20.40
N ASP A 82 21.69 -1.69 20.20
CA ASP A 82 22.14 -2.26 18.93
C ASP A 82 20.97 -2.79 18.07
N GLU A 83 19.73 -2.74 18.60
CA GLU A 83 18.56 -3.33 17.96
C GLU A 83 17.34 -2.39 17.96
N SER A 84 16.62 -2.41 16.84
CA SER A 84 15.29 -1.80 16.71
C SER A 84 14.34 -2.80 16.06
N ILE A 85 13.05 -2.58 16.27
CA ILE A 85 11.98 -3.36 15.65
C ILE A 85 11.38 -2.51 14.56
N MET A 86 11.48 -2.99 13.32
CA MET A 86 10.75 -2.47 12.17
C MET A 86 9.40 -3.18 12.09
N GLU A 87 8.33 -2.40 12.14
CA GLU A 87 6.96 -2.88 11.97
C GLU A 87 6.40 -2.36 10.66
N VAL A 88 5.73 -3.23 9.92
CA VAL A 88 5.09 -2.92 8.65
C VAL A 88 3.59 -3.16 8.80
N TYR A 89 2.78 -2.18 8.40
CA TYR A 89 1.33 -2.27 8.39
C TYR A 89 0.81 -1.99 6.99
N MET A 90 -0.15 -2.80 6.54
CA MET A 90 -0.96 -2.55 5.36
C MET A 90 -2.35 -2.12 5.82
N LEU A 91 -2.66 -0.83 5.74
CA LEU A 91 -3.88 -0.24 6.31
C LEU A 91 -4.89 0.11 5.21
N TYR A 92 -5.77 -0.83 4.90
CA TYR A 92 -6.80 -0.64 3.89
C TYR A 92 -8.01 0.14 4.42
N PRO A 93 -8.77 0.83 3.53
CA PRO A 93 -10.02 1.46 3.91
C PRO A 93 -11.01 0.47 4.52
N ILE A 94 -11.81 0.94 5.48
CA ILE A 94 -12.93 0.19 6.04
C ILE A 94 -14.11 0.30 5.06
N PRO A 95 -14.74 -0.83 4.65
CA PRO A 95 -15.91 -0.81 3.79
C PRO A 95 -17.07 0.01 4.37
N GLU A 96 -17.78 0.75 3.52
CA GLU A 96 -18.89 1.63 3.93
C GLU A 96 -20.23 0.90 4.10
N ASP A 97 -20.32 -0.36 3.66
CA ASP A 97 -21.52 -1.18 3.77
C ASP A 97 -21.80 -1.71 5.20
N GLY A 98 -20.90 -1.41 6.14
CA GLY A 98 -21.03 -1.77 7.55
C GLY A 98 -20.83 -3.25 7.84
N ARG A 99 -20.28 -4.02 6.88
CA ARG A 99 -19.88 -5.41 7.15
C ARG A 99 -18.69 -5.45 8.11
N ASP A 100 -18.61 -6.50 8.91
CA ASP A 100 -17.40 -6.78 9.69
C ASP A 100 -16.22 -7.00 8.73
N TYR A 101 -15.03 -6.56 9.16
CA TYR A 101 -13.78 -6.77 8.44
C TYR A 101 -12.78 -7.49 9.35
N GLU A 102 -11.96 -8.34 8.75
CA GLU A 102 -10.90 -9.06 9.47
C GLU A 102 -9.62 -8.21 9.52
N THR A 103 -8.95 -8.23 10.67
CA THR A 103 -7.61 -7.66 10.83
C THR A 103 -6.57 -8.76 10.78
N CYS A 104 -5.38 -8.43 10.27
CA CYS A 104 -4.26 -9.38 10.32
C CYS A 104 -3.77 -9.58 11.76
N GLU A 105 -3.35 -10.81 12.07
CA GLU A 105 -2.62 -11.12 13.30
C GLU A 105 -1.15 -10.66 13.20
N GLU A 106 -0.54 -10.31 14.32
CA GLU A 106 0.88 -9.93 14.35
C GLU A 106 1.76 -11.14 13.97
N VAL A 107 2.60 -10.96 12.95
CA VAL A 107 3.65 -11.92 12.58
C VAL A 107 5.01 -11.31 12.87
N ARG A 108 5.83 -12.04 13.63
CA ARG A 108 7.22 -11.65 13.92
C ARG A 108 8.18 -12.46 13.10
N LEU A 109 9.09 -11.75 12.44
CA LEU A 109 10.22 -12.34 11.73
C LEU A 109 11.45 -12.35 12.63
N ALA A 110 12.20 -13.43 12.60
CA ALA A 110 13.56 -13.47 13.11
C ALA A 110 14.51 -12.68 12.18
N PRO A 111 15.67 -12.20 12.65
CA PRO A 111 16.61 -11.41 11.85
C PRO A 111 17.06 -12.08 10.53
N GLU A 112 17.11 -13.40 10.50
CA GLU A 112 17.49 -14.21 9.33
C GLU A 112 16.33 -14.49 8.35
N GLU A 113 15.09 -14.15 8.71
CA GLU A 113 13.93 -14.34 7.85
C GLU A 113 13.71 -13.12 6.97
N THR A 114 13.39 -13.35 5.69
CA THR A 114 13.08 -12.29 4.74
C THR A 114 11.60 -11.92 4.78
N TRP A 115 11.26 -10.68 4.46
CA TRP A 115 9.88 -10.26 4.23
C TRP A 115 9.27 -11.02 3.05
N SER A 116 10.04 -11.28 1.99
CA SER A 116 9.60 -12.11 0.86
C SER A 116 9.22 -13.55 1.22
N SER A 117 9.64 -14.07 2.38
CA SER A 117 9.20 -15.38 2.86
C SER A 117 7.70 -15.41 3.24
N ARG A 118 7.08 -14.23 3.42
CA ARG A 118 5.68 -14.09 3.82
C ARG A 118 4.78 -13.89 2.61
N PRO A 119 3.98 -14.91 2.22
CA PRO A 119 3.13 -14.82 1.03
C PRO A 119 2.08 -13.70 1.14
N GLU A 120 1.69 -13.31 2.34
CA GLU A 120 0.73 -12.23 2.62
C GLU A 120 1.24 -10.86 2.13
N LEU A 121 2.55 -10.68 2.06
CA LEU A 121 3.16 -9.44 1.57
C LEU A 121 3.25 -9.40 0.03
N ALA A 122 3.04 -10.52 -0.65
CA ALA A 122 3.07 -10.62 -2.11
C ALA A 122 4.25 -9.83 -2.73
N ASN A 123 3.97 -8.86 -3.60
CA ASN A 123 5.00 -8.04 -4.25
C ASN A 123 5.70 -7.06 -3.30
N TYR A 124 5.16 -6.78 -2.12
CA TYR A 124 5.82 -5.94 -1.12
C TYR A 124 6.95 -6.66 -0.41
N GLY A 125 6.90 -7.99 -0.27
CA GLY A 125 7.93 -8.75 0.43
C GLY A 125 9.34 -8.47 -0.13
N PRO A 126 9.58 -8.66 -1.45
CA PRO A 126 10.88 -8.33 -2.05
C PRO A 126 11.25 -6.85 -1.97
N ILE A 127 10.29 -5.93 -1.95
CA ILE A 127 10.54 -4.49 -1.81
C ILE A 127 11.02 -4.18 -0.39
N LEU A 128 10.37 -4.77 0.62
CA LEU A 128 10.73 -4.62 2.03
C LEU A 128 12.11 -5.24 2.35
N ASP A 129 12.49 -6.28 1.63
CA ASP A 129 13.83 -6.86 1.72
C ASP A 129 14.92 -5.87 1.24
N GLU A 130 14.62 -4.91 0.35
CA GLU A 130 15.57 -3.86 -0.05
C GLU A 130 15.79 -2.81 1.06
N ASP A 131 14.78 -2.63 1.94
CA ASP A 131 14.82 -1.67 3.06
C ASP A 131 15.43 -2.29 4.34
N THR A 132 15.69 -3.60 4.33
CA THR A 132 16.27 -4.32 5.48
C THR A 132 17.81 -4.30 5.40
N PRO A 133 18.52 -3.83 6.44
CA PRO A 133 19.98 -3.66 6.42
C PRO A 133 20.79 -4.96 6.32
#